data_AF-A0A821U6F1-F1
#
_entry.id   AF-A0A821U6F1-F1
#
_cell.length_a   1.000
_cell.length_b   1.000
_cell.length_c   1.000
_cell.angle_alpha   90.00
_cell.angle_beta   90.00
_cell.angle_gamma   90.00
#
_symmetry.space_group_name_H-M   'P 1'
#
loop_
_entity.id
_entity.type
_entity.pdbx_description
1 polymer ?
#
loop_
_entity_poly.entity_id
_entity_poly.type
_entity_poly.pdbx_seq_one_letter_code
_entity_poly.pdbx_strand_id
1 'polypeptide(L)'
;MSDAEISSEFHCNYGIHCYRIDPSSIDFINDADVFHSKITTTPHCCYGISINLLLRIDDSKLVMGLKVTKLYVFLDKPNKWLALTQALQTSRAQLSISAIPYESFLSRSIDLSPPFYHSSYVILTVPRTTGPSLSAFLQPFSWTTWCLIFLVLNATAIFEIFFEWHSPYGLTPKGRRRHKVFSL
;
A
#
# COMPACT_ATOMS: atom_id res chain seq x y z
N MET A 1 20.79 54.23 -1.90
CA MET A 1 21.53 52.96 -1.69
C MET A 1 21.00 52.39 -0.39
N SER A 2 19.84 51.71 -0.40
CA SER A 2 19.68 50.26 -0.65
C SER A 2 20.47 49.48 0.41
N ASP A 3 19.84 48.77 1.35
CA ASP A 3 18.90 47.68 1.09
C ASP A 3 17.77 47.58 2.13
N ALA A 4 16.59 47.21 1.63
CA ALA A 4 15.40 46.93 2.43
C ALA A 4 15.52 45.53 3.06
N GLU A 5 15.88 45.45 4.34
CA GLU A 5 15.67 44.24 5.15
C GLU A 5 14.24 44.27 5.73
N ILE A 6 13.26 44.17 4.82
CA ILE A 6 11.95 43.64 5.20
C ILE A 6 12.20 42.16 5.45
N SER A 7 12.48 41.79 6.70
CA SER A 7 12.35 40.42 7.17
C SER A 7 10.90 40.03 6.95
N SER A 8 10.59 39.44 5.79
CA SER A 8 9.29 38.88 5.49
C SER A 8 8.98 37.88 6.61
N GLU A 9 8.11 38.27 7.53
CA GLU A 9 7.61 37.41 8.59
C GLU A 9 7.08 36.15 7.90
N PHE A 10 7.81 35.05 8.03
CA PHE A 10 7.40 33.79 7.44
C PHE A 10 6.05 33.45 8.08
N HIS A 11 4.99 33.47 7.29
CA HIS A 11 3.62 33.30 7.75
C HIS A 11 3.02 32.04 7.14
N CYS A 12 2.65 31.09 7.98
CA CYS A 12 1.92 29.91 7.53
C CYS A 12 0.44 30.22 7.33
N ASN A 13 -0.05 30.11 6.10
CA ASN A 13 -1.50 30.15 5.83
C ASN A 13 -2.24 28.97 6.47
N TYR A 14 -1.55 27.84 6.65
CA TYR A 14 -2.07 26.65 7.31
C TYR A 14 -0.94 25.93 8.05
N GLY A 15 -1.19 25.53 9.30
CA GLY A 15 -0.21 24.86 10.16
C GLY A 15 0.62 25.81 11.02
N ILE A 16 1.72 25.30 11.57
CA ILE A 16 2.62 26.01 12.48
C ILE A 16 4.07 25.95 11.97
N HIS A 17 4.87 26.92 12.37
CA HIS A 17 6.31 26.95 12.10
C HIS A 17 7.01 25.73 12.71
N CYS A 18 7.76 25.04 11.87
CA CYS A 18 8.53 23.87 12.23
C CYS A 18 9.89 23.84 11.53
N TYR A 19 10.82 23.14 12.14
CA TYR A 19 12.14 22.87 11.57
C TYR A 19 12.27 21.39 11.25
N ARG A 20 12.75 21.09 10.05
CA ARG A 20 12.92 19.72 9.59
C ARG A 20 14.33 19.24 9.96
N ILE A 21 14.43 18.10 10.64
CA ILE A 21 15.71 17.49 11.04
C ILE A 21 15.91 16.19 10.26
N ASP A 22 17.07 16.05 9.64
CA ASP A 22 17.50 14.80 9.02
C ASP A 22 18.22 13.93 10.07
N PRO A 23 17.67 12.77 10.49
CA PRO A 23 18.30 11.92 11.50
C PRO A 23 19.59 11.25 11.02
N SER A 24 19.90 11.30 9.72
CA SER A 24 21.15 10.77 9.17
C SER A 24 22.22 11.85 8.94
N SER A 25 21.96 13.12 9.29
CA SER A 25 22.98 14.15 9.13
C SER A 25 24.06 13.98 10.20
N ILE A 26 25.32 14.19 9.78
CA ILE A 26 26.49 14.18 10.67
C ILE A 26 26.34 15.25 11.76
N ASP A 27 25.69 16.37 11.41
CA ASP A 27 25.41 17.48 12.32
C ASP A 27 24.54 17.07 13.50
N PHE A 28 23.54 16.20 13.32
CA PHE A 28 22.72 15.71 14.44
C PHE A 28 23.52 14.83 15.41
N ILE A 29 24.49 14.07 14.89
CA ILE A 29 25.32 13.15 15.69
C ILE A 29 26.37 13.94 16.49
N ASN A 30 26.99 14.93 15.86
CA ASN A 30 28.16 15.63 16.41
C ASN A 30 27.83 16.92 17.15
N ASP A 31 26.75 17.61 16.77
CA ASP A 31 26.45 18.93 17.30
C ASP A 31 25.33 18.85 18.35
N ALA A 32 25.73 18.89 19.62
CA ALA A 32 24.80 18.89 20.75
C ALA A 32 23.88 20.12 20.76
N ASP A 33 24.26 21.16 20.02
CA ASP A 33 23.58 22.43 19.96
C ASP A 33 22.65 22.59 18.74
N VAL A 34 22.33 21.56 17.93
CA VAL A 34 21.37 21.72 16.80
C VAL A 34 20.01 22.32 17.23
N PHE A 35 19.59 22.05 18.47
CA PHE A 35 18.33 22.59 19.03
C PHE A 35 18.51 23.98 19.68
N HIS A 36 19.72 24.34 20.08
CA HIS A 36 20.05 25.58 20.79
C HIS A 36 20.70 26.65 19.89
N SER A 37 21.45 26.23 18.87
CA SER A 37 22.07 27.07 17.85
C SER A 37 21.02 27.57 16.87
N LYS A 38 21.29 28.74 16.31
CA LYS A 38 20.46 29.39 15.30
C LYS A 38 20.51 28.54 14.03
N ILE A 39 19.64 27.53 13.98
CA ILE A 39 19.46 26.67 12.81
C ILE A 39 19.28 27.62 11.61
N THR A 40 20.21 27.56 10.66
CA THR A 40 20.14 28.31 9.40
C THR A 40 19.21 27.64 8.40
N THR A 41 18.40 26.69 8.88
CA THR A 41 17.37 26.05 8.07
C THR A 41 16.15 26.95 8.01
N THR A 42 15.64 27.10 6.79
CA THR A 42 14.42 27.88 6.55
C THR A 42 13.26 27.22 7.28
N PRO A 43 12.43 27.99 8.01
CA PRO A 43 11.25 27.43 8.65
C PRO A 43 10.31 26.85 7.59
N HIS A 44 9.62 25.78 7.95
CA HIS A 44 8.58 25.17 7.15
C HIS A 44 7.23 25.28 7.87
N CYS A 45 6.14 25.13 7.12
CA CYS A 45 4.80 25.01 7.68
C CYS A 45 4.47 23.53 7.84
N CYS A 46 4.31 23.08 9.08
CA CYS A 46 3.92 21.71 9.38
C CYS A 46 2.46 21.64 9.83
N TYR A 47 1.77 20.60 9.37
CA TYR A 47 0.41 20.27 9.75
C TYR A 47 0.27 18.76 9.87
N GLY A 48 -0.71 18.30 10.65
CA GLY A 48 -0.97 16.88 10.82
C GLY A 48 -1.68 16.56 12.12
N ILE A 49 -2.11 15.32 12.28
CA ILE A 49 -2.85 14.86 13.47
C ILE A 49 -2.00 15.07 14.73
N SER A 50 -0.73 14.65 14.72
CA SER A 50 0.18 14.80 15.87
C SER A 50 0.38 16.26 16.29
N ILE A 51 0.43 17.18 15.33
CA ILE A 51 0.59 18.62 15.59
C ILE A 51 -0.69 19.20 16.17
N ASN A 52 -1.85 18.86 15.62
CA ASN A 52 -3.13 19.30 16.16
C ASN A 52 -3.36 18.77 17.58
N LEU A 53 -2.94 17.53 17.87
CA LEU A 53 -2.98 16.98 19.22
C LEU A 53 -2.06 17.74 20.18
N LEU A 54 -0.83 18.06 19.75
CA LEU A 54 0.09 18.86 20.55
C LEU A 54 -0.49 20.23 20.91
N LEU A 55 -1.04 20.94 19.92
CA LEU A 55 -1.66 22.26 20.14
C LEU A 55 -2.86 22.17 21.09
N ARG A 56 -3.67 21.12 20.98
CA ARG A 56 -4.78 20.88 21.93
C ARG A 56 -4.29 20.58 23.35
N ILE A 57 -3.18 19.86 23.51
CA ILE A 57 -2.59 19.57 24.82
C ILE A 57 -2.05 20.85 25.46
N ASP A 58 -1.43 21.72 24.64
CA ASP A 58 -0.96 23.04 25.05
C ASP A 58 -2.12 23.92 25.52
N ASP A 59 -3.19 24.03 24.70
CA ASP A 59 -4.38 24.84 25.00
C ASP A 59 -5.15 24.34 26.23
N SER A 60 -5.27 23.02 26.39
CA SER A 60 -5.99 22.41 27.52
C SER A 60 -5.22 22.46 28.84
N LYS A 61 -3.95 22.89 28.83
CA LYS A 61 -3.05 22.92 30.01
C LYS A 61 -2.97 21.58 30.73
N LEU A 62 -3.16 20.48 30.00
CA LEU A 62 -3.10 19.12 30.56
C LEU A 62 -1.74 18.84 31.21
N VAL A 63 -0.68 19.35 30.58
CA VAL A 63 0.68 19.35 31.12
C VAL A 63 0.98 20.73 31.65
N MET A 64 1.02 20.88 32.98
CA MET A 64 1.32 22.16 33.61
C MET A 64 2.71 22.65 33.19
N GLY A 65 2.77 23.88 32.67
CA GLY A 65 4.02 24.51 32.24
C GLY A 65 4.51 24.08 30.85
N LEU A 66 3.74 23.24 30.12
CA LEU A 66 4.01 23.04 28.71
C LEU A 66 3.65 24.33 27.95
N LYS A 67 4.61 24.81 27.16
CA LYS A 67 4.41 25.89 26.20
C LYS A 67 5.18 25.55 24.95
N VAL A 68 4.49 25.43 23.82
CA VAL A 68 5.15 25.12 22.55
C VAL A 68 5.92 26.36 22.07
N THR A 69 7.25 26.27 22.04
CA THR A 69 8.14 27.37 21.59
C THR A 69 8.76 27.10 20.23
N LYS A 70 9.34 25.91 20.04
CA LYS A 70 9.95 25.47 18.78
C LYS A 70 9.52 24.05 18.47
N LEU A 71 9.08 23.82 17.24
CA LEU A 71 8.64 22.51 16.77
C LEU A 71 9.66 21.92 15.80
N TYR A 72 10.03 20.67 16.03
CA TYR A 72 11.00 19.94 15.21
C TYR A 72 10.35 18.66 14.66
N VAL A 73 10.54 18.40 13.36
CA VAL A 73 10.00 17.22 12.68
C VAL A 73 11.13 16.44 12.05
N PHE A 74 11.26 15.17 12.44
CA PHE A 74 12.22 14.25 11.85
C PHE A 74 11.75 13.77 10.48
N LEU A 75 12.67 13.68 9.52
CA LEU A 75 12.41 12.99 8.25
C LEU A 75 12.07 11.51 8.46
N ASP A 76 11.23 10.98 7.57
CA ASP A 76 10.91 9.57 7.54
C ASP A 76 12.08 8.73 7.01
N LYS A 77 13.01 8.42 7.92
CA LYS A 77 14.20 7.60 7.69
C LYS A 77 14.28 6.50 8.75
N PRO A 78 14.98 5.38 8.48
CA PRO A 78 15.04 4.24 9.39
C PRO A 78 15.53 4.61 10.80
N ASN A 79 16.48 5.54 10.89
CA ASN A 79 17.09 5.96 12.16
C ASN A 79 16.28 7.05 12.89
N LYS A 80 15.09 7.42 12.41
CA LYS A 80 14.29 8.52 13.02
C LYS A 80 13.94 8.27 14.48
N TRP A 81 13.64 7.01 14.84
CA TRP A 81 13.26 6.65 16.20
C TRP A 81 14.45 6.70 17.15
N LEU A 82 15.62 6.21 16.69
CA LEU A 82 16.86 6.32 17.44
C LEU A 82 17.24 7.78 17.69
N ALA A 83 17.18 8.62 16.65
CA ALA A 83 17.44 10.05 16.77
C ALA A 83 16.46 10.74 17.74
N LEU A 84 15.16 10.43 17.65
CA LEU A 84 14.15 10.95 18.57
C LEU A 84 14.43 10.54 20.02
N THR A 85 14.76 9.28 20.27
CA THR A 85 15.11 8.80 21.62
C THR A 85 16.35 9.49 22.17
N GLN A 86 17.36 9.66 21.33
CA GLN A 86 18.59 10.33 21.72
C GLN A 86 18.31 11.79 22.07
N ALA A 87 17.49 12.50 21.29
CA ALA A 87 17.13 13.89 21.57
C ALA A 87 16.38 14.05 22.90
N LEU A 88 15.53 13.09 23.28
CA LEU A 88 14.85 13.08 24.57
C LEU A 88 15.83 12.76 25.72
N GLN A 89 16.65 11.73 25.56
CA GLN A 89 17.60 11.29 26.59
C GLN A 89 18.67 12.35 26.88
N THR A 90 19.12 13.08 25.86
CA THR A 90 20.07 14.19 26.04
C THR A 90 19.38 15.49 26.46
N SER A 91 18.09 15.46 26.85
CA SER A 91 17.30 16.63 27.25
C SER A 91 17.28 17.77 26.23
N ARG A 92 17.51 17.47 24.94
CA ARG A 92 17.44 18.44 23.83
C ARG A 92 15.99 18.71 23.43
N ALA A 93 15.13 17.72 23.60
CA ALA A 93 13.68 17.84 23.54
C ALA A 93 13.08 17.38 24.86
N GLN A 94 12.11 18.12 25.38
CA GLN A 94 11.43 17.79 26.65
C GLN A 94 10.22 16.88 26.42
N LEU A 95 9.56 17.02 25.28
CA LEU A 95 8.37 16.27 24.92
C LEU A 95 8.42 15.95 23.43
N SER A 96 7.96 14.76 23.07
CA SER A 96 7.71 14.39 21.67
C SER A 96 6.32 13.81 21.54
N ILE A 97 5.62 14.18 20.46
CA ILE A 97 4.35 13.57 20.08
C ILE A 97 4.53 12.96 18.70
N SER A 98 4.51 11.64 18.62
CA SER A 98 4.72 10.91 17.38
C SER A 98 3.98 9.57 17.41
N ALA A 99 3.70 9.01 16.24
CA ALA A 99 3.11 7.68 16.09
C ALA A 99 4.20 6.60 16.26
N ILE A 100 4.85 6.60 17.43
CA ILE A 100 5.92 5.68 17.76
C ILE A 100 5.33 4.32 18.15
N PRO A 101 5.83 3.20 17.60
CA PRO A 101 5.37 1.88 18.02
C PRO A 101 5.70 1.64 19.49
N TYR A 102 4.81 0.97 20.20
CA TYR A 102 5.01 0.61 21.59
C TYR A 102 5.90 -0.64 21.68
N GLU A 103 7.21 -0.45 21.53
CA GLU A 103 8.19 -1.52 21.56
C GLU A 103 8.91 -1.59 22.92
N SER A 104 9.20 -2.81 23.39
CA SER A 104 9.82 -3.02 24.72
C SER A 104 11.20 -2.37 24.85
N PHE A 105 12.04 -2.42 23.81
CA PHE A 105 13.37 -1.80 23.84
C PHE A 105 13.29 -0.29 24.02
N LEU A 106 12.25 0.33 23.46
CA LEU A 106 12.04 1.76 23.49
C LEU A 106 11.52 2.22 24.85
N SER A 107 10.56 1.47 25.41
CA SER A 107 10.00 1.73 26.75
C SER A 107 11.03 1.63 27.88
N ARG A 108 12.18 0.98 27.64
CA ARG A 108 13.30 0.93 28.60
C ARG A 108 14.17 2.18 28.56
N SER A 109 14.20 2.90 27.43
CA SER A 109 15.07 4.07 27.24
C SER A 109 14.36 5.39 27.49
N ILE A 110 13.03 5.45 27.29
CA ILE A 110 12.22 6.65 27.47
C ILE A 110 10.88 6.31 28.15
N ASP A 111 10.36 7.26 28.93
CA ASP A 111 9.05 7.15 29.54
C ASP A 111 7.96 7.40 28.49
N LEU A 112 7.18 6.36 28.20
CA LEU A 112 6.06 6.42 27.27
C LEU A 112 4.74 6.60 28.04
N SER A 113 3.88 7.48 27.54
CA SER A 113 2.49 7.55 28.00
C SER A 113 1.71 6.29 27.59
N PRO A 114 0.57 6.00 28.24
CA PRO A 114 -0.34 4.96 27.77
C PRO A 114 -0.72 5.18 26.29
N PRO A 115 -0.84 4.12 25.48
CA PRO A 115 -1.16 4.26 24.07
C PRO A 115 -2.53 4.94 23.89
N PHE A 116 -2.56 6.07 23.18
CA PHE A 116 -3.80 6.79 22.88
C PHE A 116 -4.47 6.30 21.59
N TYR A 117 -3.79 5.45 20.80
CA TYR A 117 -4.29 4.89 19.57
C TYR A 117 -3.86 3.43 19.44
N HIS A 118 -4.83 2.55 19.21
CA HIS A 118 -4.58 1.13 18.95
C HIS A 118 -4.69 0.87 17.44
N SER A 119 -3.57 0.43 16.85
CA SER A 119 -3.50 0.02 15.44
C SER A 119 -3.20 -1.47 15.33
N SER A 120 -3.65 -2.09 14.24
CA SER A 120 -3.31 -3.47 13.87
C SER A 120 -2.63 -3.47 12.50
N TYR A 121 -1.73 -4.42 12.28
CA TYR A 121 -1.08 -4.58 10.98
C TYR A 121 -2.09 -5.13 9.96
N VAL A 122 -2.12 -4.54 8.78
CA VAL A 122 -2.95 -5.00 7.65
C VAL A 122 -2.04 -5.18 6.43
N ILE A 123 -2.19 -6.31 5.75
CA ILE A 123 -1.51 -6.56 4.48
C ILE A 123 -2.40 -6.03 3.37
N LEU A 124 -1.95 -4.98 2.69
CA LEU A 124 -2.64 -4.42 1.54
C LEU A 124 -2.16 -5.14 0.27
N THR A 125 -3.03 -5.96 -0.30
CA THR A 125 -2.81 -6.59 -1.61
C THR A 125 -3.63 -5.89 -2.67
N VAL A 126 -3.02 -5.59 -3.82
CA VAL A 126 -3.76 -5.07 -4.98
C VAL A 126 -4.73 -6.15 -5.47
N PRO A 127 -6.04 -5.85 -5.62
CA PRO A 127 -6.98 -6.82 -6.16
C PRO A 127 -6.57 -7.18 -7.60
N ARG A 128 -6.47 -8.48 -7.90
CA ARG A 128 -6.24 -8.94 -9.27
C ARG A 128 -7.59 -9.08 -9.98
N THR A 129 -7.73 -8.44 -11.14
CA THR A 129 -8.88 -8.63 -12.02
C THR A 129 -8.73 -9.98 -12.74
N THR A 130 -9.23 -11.07 -12.14
CA THR A 130 -9.34 -12.36 -12.82
C THR A 130 -10.76 -12.49 -13.39
N GLY A 131 -10.94 -12.16 -14.66
CA GLY A 131 -12.13 -12.55 -15.41
C GLY A 131 -12.07 -14.03 -15.81
N PRO A 132 -13.20 -14.72 -16.01
CA PRO A 132 -13.17 -16.07 -16.56
C PRO A 132 -12.50 -16.03 -17.93
N SER A 133 -11.42 -16.79 -18.12
CA SER A 133 -10.85 -16.97 -19.44
C SER A 133 -11.82 -17.79 -20.29
N LEU A 134 -11.99 -17.44 -21.57
CA LEU A 134 -12.80 -18.23 -22.51
C LEU A 134 -12.29 -19.69 -22.59
N SER A 135 -11.00 -19.91 -22.34
CA SER A 135 -10.35 -21.20 -22.27
C SER A 135 -10.63 -22.01 -20.99
N ALA A 136 -11.26 -21.43 -19.97
CA ALA A 136 -11.59 -22.12 -18.72
C ALA A 136 -12.50 -23.34 -18.95
N PHE A 137 -13.35 -23.31 -19.99
CA PHE A 137 -14.19 -24.45 -20.37
C PHE A 137 -13.39 -25.63 -20.95
N LEU A 138 -12.25 -25.36 -21.59
CA LEU A 138 -11.39 -26.39 -22.18
C LEU A 138 -10.35 -26.95 -21.20
N GLN A 139 -10.11 -26.25 -20.09
CA GLN A 139 -9.18 -26.62 -19.03
C GLN A 139 -9.40 -28.00 -18.36
N PRO A 140 -10.63 -28.53 -18.15
CA PRO A 140 -10.79 -29.77 -17.41
C PRO A 140 -10.28 -31.01 -18.15
N PHE A 141 -10.09 -30.94 -19.47
CA PHE A 141 -9.59 -32.07 -20.27
C PHE A 141 -8.25 -31.73 -20.92
N SER A 142 -7.34 -32.71 -20.95
CA SER A 142 -6.09 -32.60 -21.69
C SER A 142 -6.34 -32.57 -23.20
N TRP A 143 -5.45 -31.94 -23.95
CA TRP A 143 -5.48 -31.88 -25.42
C TRP A 143 -5.68 -33.25 -26.07
N THR A 144 -5.03 -34.29 -25.53
CA THR A 144 -5.17 -35.68 -25.99
C THR A 144 -6.61 -36.18 -25.91
N THR A 145 -7.35 -35.83 -24.86
CA THR A 145 -8.75 -36.22 -24.67
C THR A 145 -9.65 -35.49 -25.66
N TRP A 146 -9.40 -34.21 -25.91
CA TRP A 146 -10.12 -33.46 -26.95
C TRP A 146 -9.90 -34.05 -28.34
N CYS A 147 -8.66 -34.42 -28.69
CA CYS A 147 -8.36 -35.13 -29.93
C CYS A 147 -9.05 -36.50 -30.00
N LEU A 148 -9.08 -37.24 -28.88
CA LEU A 148 -9.75 -38.54 -28.79
C LEU A 148 -11.26 -38.39 -29.03
N ILE A 149 -11.92 -37.42 -28.39
CA ILE A 149 -13.36 -37.15 -28.58
C ILE A 149 -13.64 -36.88 -30.06
N PHE A 150 -12.84 -36.01 -30.70
CA PHE A 150 -13.00 -35.72 -32.12
C PHE A 150 -12.81 -36.98 -32.99
N LEU A 151 -11.78 -37.77 -32.73
CA LEU A 151 -11.50 -38.98 -33.49
C LEU A 151 -12.63 -40.01 -33.36
N VAL A 152 -13.09 -40.27 -32.13
CA VAL A 152 -14.17 -41.23 -31.86
C VAL A 152 -15.46 -40.79 -32.52
N LEU A 153 -15.84 -39.51 -32.41
CA LEU A 153 -17.06 -38.98 -33.04
C LEU A 153 -17.05 -39.12 -34.57
N ASN A 154 -15.92 -38.82 -35.21
CA ASN A 154 -15.80 -38.97 -36.66
C ASN A 154 -15.77 -40.45 -37.08
N ALA A 155 -15.06 -41.31 -36.32
CA ALA A 155 -15.02 -42.74 -36.60
C ALA A 155 -16.40 -43.40 -36.48
N THR A 156 -17.19 -43.03 -35.46
CA THR A 156 -18.57 -43.52 -35.31
C THR A 156 -19.45 -43.06 -36.46
N ALA A 157 -19.34 -41.80 -36.90
CA ALA A 157 -20.11 -41.30 -38.04
C ALA A 157 -19.77 -42.04 -39.35
N ILE A 158 -18.48 -42.29 -39.61
CA ILE A 158 -18.05 -43.06 -40.78
C ILE A 158 -18.56 -44.49 -40.72
N PHE A 159 -18.51 -45.11 -39.54
CA PHE A 159 -19.01 -46.47 -39.32
C PHE A 159 -20.51 -46.54 -39.60
N GLU A 160 -21.31 -45.62 -39.03
CA GLU A 160 -22.76 -45.54 -39.29
C GLU A 160 -23.07 -45.39 -40.78
N ILE A 161 -22.36 -44.52 -41.50
CA ILE A 161 -22.51 -44.35 -42.96
C ILE A 161 -22.19 -45.66 -43.69
N PHE A 162 -21.12 -46.36 -43.29
CA PHE A 162 -20.73 -47.64 -43.89
C PHE A 162 -21.78 -48.74 -43.64
N PHE A 163 -22.31 -48.87 -42.43
CA PHE A 163 -23.39 -49.83 -42.14
C PHE A 163 -24.68 -49.48 -42.86
N GLU A 164 -25.01 -48.20 -42.99
CA GLU A 164 -26.18 -47.79 -43.74
C GLU A 164 -26.05 -48.12 -45.25
N TRP A 165 -24.83 -48.04 -45.79
CA TRP A 165 -24.57 -48.44 -47.18
C TRP A 165 -24.68 -49.96 -47.40
N HIS A 166 -24.24 -50.77 -46.43
CA HIS A 166 -24.34 -52.22 -46.50
C HIS A 166 -25.69 -52.77 -46.00
N SER A 167 -26.56 -51.93 -45.45
CA SER A 167 -27.86 -52.34 -44.94
C SER A 167 -28.89 -52.46 -46.08
N PRO A 168 -29.61 -53.59 -46.20
CA PRO A 168 -30.62 -53.79 -47.24
C PRO A 168 -31.82 -52.82 -47.12
N TYR A 169 -32.00 -52.19 -45.96
CA TYR A 169 -33.05 -51.20 -45.68
C TYR A 169 -32.50 -49.75 -45.51
N GLY A 170 -31.19 -49.56 -45.72
CA GLY A 170 -30.51 -48.26 -45.63
C GLY A 170 -30.63 -47.41 -46.89
N LEU A 171 -29.52 -46.82 -47.35
CA LEU A 171 -29.45 -45.86 -48.47
C LEU A 171 -29.80 -46.43 -49.86
N THR A 172 -30.13 -47.72 -49.96
CA THR A 172 -30.58 -48.36 -51.20
C THR A 172 -32.10 -48.25 -51.37
N PRO A 173 -32.60 -47.73 -52.52
CA PRO A 173 -34.03 -47.47 -52.75
C PRO A 173 -34.91 -48.73 -52.79
N LYS A 174 -34.29 -49.91 -52.97
CA LYS A 174 -34.99 -51.20 -53.13
C LYS A 174 -35.70 -51.67 -51.86
N GLY A 175 -35.22 -51.31 -50.67
CA GLY A 175 -35.87 -51.69 -49.40
C GLY A 175 -37.06 -50.82 -48.99
N ARG A 176 -37.29 -49.66 -49.63
CA ARG A 176 -38.24 -48.63 -49.17
C ARG A 176 -39.28 -48.17 -50.21
N ARG A 177 -39.37 -48.84 -51.38
CA ARG A 177 -40.18 -48.42 -52.57
C ARG A 177 -40.08 -46.91 -52.87
N ARG A 178 -38.86 -46.34 -52.85
CA ARG A 178 -38.62 -44.94 -53.27
C ARG A 178 -37.84 -44.92 -54.59
N HIS A 179 -38.19 -44.03 -55.51
CA HIS A 179 -37.60 -43.98 -56.86
C HIS A 179 -36.32 -43.11 -56.97
N LYS A 180 -35.94 -42.41 -55.89
CA LYS A 180 -34.74 -41.55 -55.83
C LYS A 180 -34.09 -41.65 -54.45
N VAL A 181 -32.75 -41.63 -54.41
CA VAL A 181 -31.95 -41.79 -53.18
C VAL A 181 -31.81 -40.48 -52.41
N PHE A 182 -31.76 -39.35 -53.14
CA PHE A 182 -31.86 -38.01 -52.57
C PHE A 182 -32.70 -37.15 -53.51
N SER A 183 -33.77 -36.53 -53.01
CA SER A 183 -34.35 -35.34 -53.64
C SER A 183 -33.67 -34.14 -53.01
N LEU A 184 -33.01 -33.33 -53.84
CA LEU A 184 -32.73 -31.95 -53.47
C LEU A 184 -34.06 -31.18 -53.39
#